data_AF-A0A9D6QKI6-F1
#
_entry.id   AF-A0A9D6QKI6-F1
#
_cell.length_a   1.000
_cell.length_b   1.000
_cell.length_c   1.000
_cell.angle_alpha   90.00
_cell.angle_beta   90.00
_cell.angle_gamma   90.00
#
_symmetry.space_group_name_H-M   'P 1'
#
loop_
_entity.id
_entity.type
_entity.pdbx_description
1 polymer ?
#
loop_
_entity_poly.entity_id
_entity_poly.type
_entity_poly.pdbx_seq_one_letter_code
_entity_poly.pdbx_strand_id
1 'polypeptide(L)' 'MGKVAGFYFGALYVSYAFTITIFGAVSALLYYTISPPDWVYIAAVIATAVLLIPFSFRYSRILFLYWFGGLQTKDE' A
#
# COMPACT_ATOMS: atom_id res chain seq x y z
N MET A 1 -1.88 -24.64 -11.53
CA MET A 1 -2.28 -23.97 -10.27
C MET A 1 -1.31 -22.89 -9.76
N GLY A 2 -0.11 -22.67 -10.34
CA GLY A 2 0.86 -21.69 -9.82
C GLY A 2 0.74 -20.23 -10.28
N LYS A 3 -0.04 -19.92 -11.32
CA LYS A 3 -0.12 -18.56 -11.91
C LYS A 3 -0.88 -17.54 -11.04
N VAL A 4 -1.85 -18.00 -10.25
CA VAL A 4 -2.68 -17.12 -9.41
C VAL A 4 -1.91 -16.63 -8.19
N ALA A 5 -0.97 -17.44 -7.67
CA ALA A 5 -0.19 -17.09 -6.48
C ALA A 5 0.71 -15.86 -6.72
N GLY A 6 1.39 -15.80 -7.88
CA GLY A 6 2.24 -14.66 -8.25
C GLY A 6 1.49 -13.33 -8.29
N PHE A 7 0.22 -13.34 -8.71
CA PHE A 7 -0.65 -12.16 -8.69
C PHE A 7 -0.86 -11.60 -7.29
N TYR A 8 -1.17 -12.48 -6.33
CA TYR A 8 -1.40 -12.06 -4.94
C TYR A 8 -0.11 -11.60 -4.25
N PHE A 9 1.04 -12.21 -4.55
CA PHE A 9 2.32 -11.80 -3.97
C PHE A 9 2.74 -10.39 -4.38
N GLY A 10 2.58 -10.02 -5.65
CA GLY A 10 2.91 -8.67 -6.09
C GLY A 10 1.91 -7.62 -5.59
N ALA A 11 0.61 -7.94 -5.58
CA ALA A 11 -0.40 -7.06 -4.98
C ALA A 11 -0.14 -6.84 -3.46
N LEU A 12 0.40 -7.84 -2.77
CA LEU A 12 0.79 -7.75 -1.36
C LEU A 12 1.99 -6.80 -1.16
N TYR A 13 3.00 -6.87 -2.03
CA TYR A 13 4.16 -5.96 -1.99
C TYR A 13 3.76 -4.49 -2.23
N VAL A 14 2.85 -4.24 -3.16
CA VAL A 14 2.33 -2.89 -3.41
C VAL A 14 1.59 -2.36 -2.19
N SER A 15 0.78 -3.19 -1.53
CA SER A 15 0.09 -2.80 -0.28
C SER A 15 1.09 -2.49 0.85
N TYR A 16 2.21 -3.22 0.93
CA TYR A 16 3.26 -2.93 1.90
C TYR A 16 3.93 -1.57 1.65
N ALA A 17 4.20 -1.24 0.38
CA ALA A 17 4.72 0.07 -0.01
C ALA A 17 3.76 1.21 0.38
N PHE A 18 2.44 1.01 0.22
CA PHE A 18 1.43 1.95 0.70
C PHE A 18 1.51 2.13 2.22
N THR A 19 1.60 1.05 2.99
CA THR A 19 1.73 1.14 4.46
C THR A 19 2.97 1.92 4.88
N ILE A 20 4.13 1.67 4.27
CA ILE A 20 5.36 2.43 4.55
C ILE A 20 5.17 3.91 4.22
N THR A 21 4.56 4.20 3.07
CA THR A 21 4.31 5.57 2.62
C THR A 21 3.38 6.31 3.57
N ILE A 22 2.30 5.67 4.02
CA ILE A 22 1.37 6.23 5.01
C ILE A 22 2.11 6.50 6.32
N PHE A 23 2.90 5.54 6.81
CA PHE A 23 3.66 5.71 8.04
C PHE A 23 4.58 6.93 7.94
N GLY A 24 5.43 6.98 6.91
CA GLY A 24 6.37 8.09 6.71
C GLY A 24 5.68 9.43 6.50
N ALA A 25 4.66 9.49 5.65
CA ALA A 25 3.96 10.72 5.32
C ALA A 25 3.17 11.29 6.51
N VAL A 26 2.41 10.44 7.22
CA VAL A 26 1.61 10.87 8.38
C VAL A 26 2.53 11.29 9.52
N SER A 27 3.55 10.50 9.84
CA SER A 27 4.49 10.86 10.90
C SER A 27 5.24 12.15 10.60
N ALA A 28 5.74 12.33 9.37
CA ALA A 28 6.39 13.57 8.97
C ALA A 28 5.43 14.76 9.04
N LEU A 29 4.20 14.60 8.53
CA LEU A 29 3.19 15.66 8.56
C LEU A 29 2.88 16.11 9.98
N LEU A 30 2.62 15.18 10.91
CA LEU A 30 2.34 15.50 12.30
C LEU A 30 3.54 16.17 12.99
N TYR A 31 4.75 15.69 12.69
CA TYR A 31 5.97 16.23 13.25
C TYR A 31 6.17 17.71 12.87
N TYR A 32 6.05 18.03 11.58
CA TYR A 32 6.26 19.41 11.09
C TYR A 32 5.12 20.38 11.40
N THR A 33 3.89 19.90 11.63
CA THR A 33 2.72 20.79 11.80
C THR A 33 2.36 21.05 13.26
N ILE A 34 2.29 20.00 14.08
CA ILE A 34 1.67 20.06 15.42
C ILE A 34 2.64 19.58 16.51
N SER A 35 3.59 18.68 16.18
CA SER A 35 4.50 18.05 17.14
C SER A 35 3.77 17.49 18.40
N PRO A 36 2.76 16.61 18.24
CA PRO A 36 2.00 16.06 19.36
C PRO A 36 2.79 15.02 20.17
N PRO A 37 2.24 14.50 21.29
CA PRO A 37 2.84 13.39 22.04
C PRO A 37 3.00 12.11 21.21
N ASP A 38 3.97 11.26 21.57
CA ASP A 38 4.38 10.08 20.80
C ASP A 38 3.25 9.11 20.42
N TRP A 39 2.29 8.90 21.33
CA TRP A 39 1.16 7.99 21.09
C TRP A 39 0.23 8.47 19.97
N VAL A 40 0.17 9.79 19.72
CA VAL A 40 -0.67 10.39 18.68
C VAL A 40 -0.18 10.01 17.30
N TYR A 41 1.13 9.89 17.09
CA TYR A 41 1.69 9.44 15.82
C TYR A 41 1.22 8.03 15.49
N ILE A 42 1.29 7.11 16.46
CA ILE A 42 0.87 5.73 16.28
C ILE A 42 -0.63 5.66 15.99
N ALA A 43 -1.45 6.38 16.78
CA ALA A 43 -2.89 6.42 16.59
C ALA A 43 -3.29 7.02 15.23
N ALA A 44 -2.64 8.11 14.81
CA ALA A 44 -2.91 8.78 13.54
C ALA A 44 -2.53 7.91 12.34
N VAL A 45 -1.39 7.20 12.40
CA VAL A 45 -0.98 6.27 11.36
C VAL A 45 -1.98 5.12 11.25
N ILE A 46 -2.40 4.52 12.36
CA ILE A 46 -3.40 3.45 12.36
C ILE A 46 -4.73 3.94 11.79
N ALA A 47 -5.23 5.08 12.26
CA ALA A 47 -6.48 5.67 11.78
C ALA A 47 -6.43 5.94 10.27
N THR A 48 -5.32 6.52 9.80
CA THR A 48 -5.11 6.82 8.38
C THR A 48 -5.00 5.53 7.56
N ALA A 49 -4.24 4.54 8.02
CA ALA A 49 -4.12 3.25 7.37
C ALA A 49 -5.49 2.57 7.23
N VAL A 50 -6.32 2.57 8.29
CA VAL A 50 -7.68 2.02 8.28
C VAL A 50 -8.58 2.75 7.28
N LEU A 51 -8.54 4.08 7.27
CA LEU A 51 -9.30 4.89 6.32
C LEU A 51 -8.88 4.65 4.86
N LEU A 52 -7.59 4.39 4.62
CA LEU A 52 -7.04 4.12 3.30
C LEU A 52 -7.03 2.62 2.93
N ILE A 53 -7.55 1.71 3.76
CA ILE A 53 -7.75 0.29 3.40
C ILE A 53 -8.45 0.15 2.03
N PRO A 54 -9.65 0.73 1.79
CA PRO A 54 -10.35 0.55 0.52
C PRO A 54 -9.55 1.08 -0.68
N PHE A 55 -8.76 2.12 -0.47
CA PHE A 55 -7.89 2.69 -1.50
C PHE A 55 -6.72 1.75 -1.78
N SER A 56 -5.96 1.37 -0.75
CA SER A 56 -4.81 0.48 -0.86
C SER A 56 -5.16 -0.85 -1.56
N PHE A 57 -6.31 -1.44 -1.23
CA PHE A 57 -6.78 -2.67 -1.90
C PHE A 57 -7.18 -2.44 -3.38
N ARG A 58 -7.76 -1.29 -3.72
CA ARG A 58 -8.11 -0.95 -5.11
C ARG A 58 -6.86 -0.68 -5.95
N TYR A 59 -5.92 0.11 -5.44
CA TYR A 59 -4.71 0.49 -6.18
C TYR A 59 -3.71 -0.66 -6.28
N SER A 60 -3.56 -1.51 -5.27
CA SER A 60 -2.72 -2.70 -5.39
C SER A 60 -3.17 -3.63 -6.51
N ARG A 61 -4.48 -3.78 -6.73
CA ARG A 61 -5.00 -4.57 -7.87
C ARG A 61 -4.73 -3.90 -9.22
N ILE A 62 -4.91 -2.59 -9.34
CA ILE A 62 -4.72 -1.85 -10.59
C ILE A 62 -3.24 -1.77 -10.95
N LEU A 63 -2.36 -1.40 -10.01
CA LEU A 63 -0.92 -1.30 -10.21
C LEU A 63 -0.30 -2.65 -10.55
N PHE A 64 -0.73 -3.74 -9.90
CA PHE A 64 -0.25 -5.06 -10.26
C PHE A 64 -0.65 -5.44 -11.70
N LEU A 65 -1.88 -5.15 -12.12
CA LEU A 65 -2.30 -5.35 -13.52
C LEU A 65 -1.52 -4.46 -14.50
N TYR A 66 -1.19 -3.23 -14.11
CA TYR A 66 -0.41 -2.31 -14.96
C TYR A 66 1.05 -2.75 -15.11
N TRP A 67 1.67 -3.23 -14.03
CA TRP A 67 3.08 -3.59 -14.01
C TRP A 67 3.34 -5.03 -14.47
N PHE A 68 2.41 -5.96 -14.20
CA PHE A 68 2.55 -7.40 -14.49
C PHE A 68 1.49 -7.97 -15.43
N GLY A 69 0.40 -7.25 -15.73
CA GLY A 69 -0.59 -7.67 -16.73
C GLY A 69 -0.12 -7.49 -18.18
N GLY A 70 1.09 -6.95 -18.37
CA GLY A 70 1.64 -6.65 -19.70
C GLY A 70 2.28 -7.83 -20.45
N LEU A 71 2.66 -8.96 -19.84
CA LEU A 71 3.40 -9.99 -20.58
C LEU A 71 3.09 -11.42 -20.10
N GLN A 72 2.16 -12.08 -20.79
CA GLN A 72 2.36 -13.45 -21.29
C GLN A 72 1.21 -13.85 -22.23
N THR A 73 1.13 -13.20 -23.39
CA THR A 73 0.78 -13.96 -24.60
C THR A 73 2.00 -14.82 -24.91
N LYS A 74 1.99 -16.05 -24.38
CA LYS A 74 2.73 -17.11 -25.04
C LYS A 74 1.91 -17.47 -26.27
N ASP A 75 2.21 -16.78 -27.36
CA ASP A 75 2.00 -17.36 -28.67
C ASP A 75 3.01 -18.51 -28.78
N GLU A 76 2.48 -19.73 -28.95
CA GLU A 76 3.11 -21.06 -29.09
C GLU A 76 3.72 -21.74 -27.83
#